data_AF-A0A9R0JK60-F1
#
_entry.id   AF-A0A9R0JK60-F1
#
_cell.length_a   1.000
_cell.length_b   1.000
_cell.length_c   1.000
_cell.angle_alpha   90.00
_cell.angle_beta   90.00
_cell.angle_gamma   90.00
#
_symmetry.space_group_name_H-M   'P 1'
#
loop_
_entity.id
_entity.type
_entity.pdbx_description
1 polymer ?
#
loop_
_entity_poly.entity_id
_entity_poly.type
_entity_poly.pdbx_seq_one_letter_code
_entity_poly.pdbx_strand_id
1 'polypeptide(L)'
;MDLDSIIGFLGHKTILVTGATGFIAKILVEKILRTQPNVKQLYLLVRARDAKAADARLQDEVLGKELFKVLREKWGTNFESFVSEKISVVAGDTSYENLGLTAHQMKEMFEDIDIVINVAATTKFDERYEVALGVNTLGPKHVVQFAKSCAKIQLLIHVSTAYVCGEKGGLIPESSYAMGETLNGVTGLDIESEKKLAEQTLCNLKAKDLPEKVIRQNMKNLGCQRAKHYGWPNTYVFTKAMGEMLVGQFRGNLPVVIMRPTIVCSTLKEPFPGWVEGCRTIDSVAVTYGKGSLNFFLADKSSVLDLVSHS
;
A
#
# COMPACT_ATOMS: atom_id res chain seq x y z
N MET A 1 -0.38 15.22 -20.09
CA MET A 1 0.68 15.69 -19.16
C MET A 1 1.96 15.04 -19.62
N ASP A 2 2.98 15.82 -19.92
CA ASP A 2 4.24 15.30 -20.47
C ASP A 2 5.06 14.60 -19.37
N LEU A 3 5.73 13.49 -19.67
CA LEU A 3 6.52 12.73 -18.68
C LEU A 3 7.63 13.61 -18.08
N ASP A 4 8.23 14.48 -18.89
CA ASP A 4 9.25 15.42 -18.45
C ASP A 4 8.72 16.44 -17.44
N SER A 5 7.45 16.82 -17.54
CA SER A 5 6.80 17.70 -16.56
C SER A 5 6.63 17.03 -15.19
N ILE A 6 6.34 15.72 -15.16
CA ILE A 6 6.19 14.94 -13.92
C ILE A 6 7.57 14.75 -13.28
N ILE A 7 8.58 14.36 -14.07
CA ILE A 7 9.95 14.20 -13.59
C ILE A 7 10.46 15.53 -13.04
N GLY A 8 10.22 16.65 -13.75
CA GLY A 8 10.55 17.99 -13.29
C GLY A 8 9.87 18.36 -11.97
N PHE A 9 8.59 18.03 -11.80
CA PHE A 9 7.84 18.29 -10.56
C PHE A 9 8.45 17.60 -9.33
N LEU A 10 9.01 16.40 -9.49
CA LEU A 10 9.67 15.66 -8.40
C LEU A 10 11.04 16.23 -8.02
N GLY A 11 11.62 17.12 -8.82
CA GLY A 11 12.89 17.78 -8.54
C GLY A 11 12.82 18.58 -7.24
N HIS A 12 13.84 18.45 -6.39
CA HIS A 12 13.98 19.12 -5.10
C HIS A 12 12.84 18.85 -4.09
N LYS A 13 11.98 17.87 -4.34
CA LYS A 13 10.91 17.47 -3.42
C LYS A 13 11.40 16.53 -2.34
N THR A 14 10.81 16.67 -1.17
CA THR A 14 10.91 15.70 -0.08
C THR A 14 9.65 14.85 -0.04
N ILE A 15 9.81 13.53 -0.16
CA ILE A 15 8.71 12.58 -0.36
C ILE A 15 8.70 11.55 0.76
N LEU A 16 7.56 11.37 1.43
CA LEU A 16 7.33 10.25 2.34
C LEU A 16 6.66 9.10 1.59
N VAL A 17 7.28 7.92 1.60
CA VAL A 17 6.72 6.69 1.04
C VAL A 17 6.44 5.71 2.18
N THR A 18 5.18 5.29 2.32
CA THR A 18 4.80 4.22 3.25
C THR A 18 4.73 2.87 2.54
N GLY A 19 4.97 1.79 3.28
CA GLY A 19 4.99 0.45 2.68
C GLY A 19 6.19 0.27 1.76
N ALA A 20 7.31 0.95 2.04
CA ALA A 20 8.53 0.96 1.21
C ALA A 20 9.10 -0.45 0.93
N THR A 21 8.85 -1.41 1.82
CA THR A 21 9.25 -2.82 1.64
C THR A 21 8.28 -3.62 0.76
N GLY A 22 7.23 -3.00 0.23
CA GLY A 22 6.26 -3.61 -0.68
C GLY A 22 6.67 -3.48 -2.15
N PHE A 23 6.17 -4.39 -2.98
CA PHE A 23 6.54 -4.50 -4.40
C PHE A 23 6.41 -3.18 -5.20
N ILE A 24 5.22 -2.57 -5.19
CA ILE A 24 4.94 -1.32 -5.92
C ILE A 24 5.82 -0.18 -5.40
N ALA A 25 5.99 -0.07 -4.09
CA ALA A 25 6.77 1.01 -3.49
C ALA A 25 8.26 0.92 -3.88
N LYS A 26 8.83 -0.28 -3.97
CA LYS A 26 10.22 -0.46 -4.42
C LYS A 26 10.41 0.00 -5.86
N ILE A 27 9.52 -0.40 -6.76
CA ILE A 27 9.54 0.04 -8.17
C ILE A 27 9.48 1.56 -8.25
N LEU A 28 8.57 2.16 -7.47
CA LEU A 28 8.41 3.60 -7.45
C LEU A 28 9.67 4.31 -6.92
N VAL A 29 10.24 3.84 -5.82
CA VAL A 29 11.48 4.39 -5.24
C VAL A 29 12.64 4.29 -6.23
N GLU A 30 12.83 3.12 -6.85
CA GLU A 30 13.85 2.92 -7.89
C GLU A 30 13.66 3.90 -9.06
N LYS A 31 12.42 3.98 -9.58
CA LYS A 31 12.08 4.82 -10.72
C LYS A 31 12.33 6.29 -10.41
N ILE A 32 11.93 6.79 -9.23
CA ILE A 32 12.16 8.18 -8.81
C ILE A 32 13.66 8.45 -8.76
N LEU A 33 14.44 7.63 -8.07
CA LEU A 33 15.88 7.83 -7.93
C LEU A 33 16.62 7.75 -9.27
N ARG A 34 16.17 6.89 -10.19
CA ARG A 34 16.78 6.73 -11.51
C ARG A 34 16.48 7.89 -12.45
N THR A 35 15.24 8.38 -12.43
CA THR A 35 14.74 9.39 -13.39
C THR A 35 14.86 10.82 -12.90
N GLN A 36 14.82 11.04 -11.58
CA GLN A 36 14.98 12.36 -10.98
C GLN A 36 16.03 12.34 -9.86
N PRO A 37 17.34 12.35 -10.20
CA PRO A 37 18.42 12.33 -9.21
C PRO A 37 18.47 13.61 -8.35
N ASN A 38 17.79 14.70 -8.76
CA ASN A 38 17.71 15.93 -7.99
C ASN A 38 16.53 15.94 -7.00
N VAL A 39 15.81 14.83 -6.82
CA VAL A 39 14.89 14.68 -5.68
C VAL A 39 15.66 15.00 -4.39
N LYS A 40 15.06 15.78 -3.49
CA LYS A 40 15.77 16.24 -2.30
C LYS A 40 16.00 15.06 -1.36
N GLN A 41 14.91 14.39 -0.97
CA GLN A 41 14.97 13.29 -0.01
C GLN A 41 13.74 12.38 -0.11
N LEU A 42 13.93 11.09 0.11
CA LEU A 42 12.89 10.08 0.25
C LEU A 42 12.90 9.55 1.69
N TYR A 43 11.86 9.89 2.46
CA TYR A 43 11.59 9.23 3.73
C TYR A 43 10.87 7.91 3.48
N LEU A 44 11.47 6.80 3.89
CA LEU A 44 10.89 5.47 3.72
C LEU A 44 10.40 4.94 5.06
N LEU A 45 9.08 4.92 5.25
CA LEU A 45 8.47 4.39 6.47
C LEU A 45 8.49 2.85 6.42
N VAL A 46 9.20 2.25 7.38
CA VAL A 46 9.37 0.80 7.51
C VAL A 46 8.92 0.35 8.88
N ARG A 47 8.01 -0.63 8.93
CA ARG A 47 7.57 -1.25 10.18
C ARG A 47 8.74 -2.00 10.84
N ALA A 48 9.29 -1.44 11.90
CA ALA A 48 10.39 -2.04 12.63
C ALA A 48 10.32 -1.64 14.10
N ARG A 49 11.00 -2.41 14.95
CA ARG A 49 11.06 -2.13 16.39
C ARG A 49 11.91 -0.92 16.75
N ASP A 50 12.91 -0.61 15.93
CA ASP A 50 13.89 0.45 16.14
C ASP A 50 14.52 0.84 14.79
N ALA A 51 15.30 1.92 14.79
CA ALA A 51 15.96 2.44 13.59
C ALA A 51 16.95 1.46 12.97
N LYS A 52 17.68 0.69 13.80
CA LYS A 52 18.66 -0.31 13.32
C LYS A 52 17.98 -1.45 12.58
N ALA A 53 16.84 -1.92 13.09
CA ALA A 53 16.02 -2.93 12.44
C ALA A 53 15.38 -2.38 11.16
N ALA A 54 14.97 -1.10 11.14
CA ALA A 54 14.45 -0.46 9.93
C ALA A 54 15.52 -0.38 8.84
N ASP A 55 16.74 0.01 9.20
CA ASP A 55 17.88 0.07 8.28
C ASP A 55 18.26 -1.32 7.73
N ALA A 56 18.35 -2.34 8.60
CA ALA A 56 18.57 -3.71 8.14
C ALA A 56 17.52 -4.18 7.12
N ARG A 57 16.24 -3.84 7.34
CA ARG A 57 15.16 -4.14 6.39
C ARG A 57 15.26 -3.32 5.11
N LEU A 58 15.67 -2.05 5.17
CA LEU A 58 15.95 -1.25 3.97
C LEU A 58 17.01 -1.94 3.11
N GLN A 59 18.11 -2.37 3.73
CA GLN A 59 19.20 -3.01 3.01
C GLN A 59 18.79 -4.36 2.41
N ASP A 60 18.17 -5.26 3.19
CA ASP A 60 17.82 -6.60 2.71
C ASP A 60 16.59 -6.62 1.78
N GLU A 61 15.55 -5.87 2.13
CA GLU A 61 14.26 -5.96 1.46
C GLU A 61 14.11 -4.96 0.31
N VAL A 62 14.90 -3.88 0.26
CA VAL A 62 14.77 -2.84 -0.77
C VAL A 62 16.04 -2.75 -1.60
N LEU A 63 17.12 -2.20 -1.03
CA LEU A 63 18.32 -1.85 -1.78
C LEU A 63 19.07 -3.08 -2.28
N GLY A 64 19.10 -4.17 -1.50
CA GLY A 64 19.72 -5.44 -1.86
C GLY A 64 19.00 -6.21 -2.97
N LYS A 65 17.80 -5.78 -3.38
CA LYS A 65 17.06 -6.44 -4.47
C LYS A 65 17.71 -6.16 -5.83
N GLU A 66 17.54 -7.10 -6.74
CA GLU A 66 18.02 -6.98 -8.13
C GLU A 66 17.43 -5.76 -8.84
N LEU A 67 16.25 -5.29 -8.42
CA LEU A 67 15.61 -4.07 -8.92
C LEU A 67 16.57 -2.88 -9.00
N PHE A 68 17.41 -2.70 -7.98
CA PHE A 68 18.33 -1.57 -7.87
C PHE A 68 19.65 -1.77 -8.65
N LYS A 69 19.78 -2.84 -9.46
CA LYS A 69 21.02 -3.10 -10.22
C LYS A 69 21.35 -1.98 -11.20
N VAL A 70 20.34 -1.40 -11.86
CA VAL A 70 20.55 -0.31 -12.83
C VAL A 70 21.08 0.94 -12.13
N LEU A 71 20.59 1.24 -10.93
CA LEU A 71 21.14 2.33 -10.10
C LEU A 71 22.56 2.04 -9.62
N ARG A 72 22.84 0.80 -9.18
CA ARG A 72 24.21 0.39 -8.79
C ARG A 72 25.19 0.50 -9.94
N GLU A 73 24.82 0.05 -11.13
CA GLU A 73 25.64 0.15 -12.35
C GLU A 73 25.87 1.61 -12.74
N LYS A 74 24.83 2.45 -12.67
CA LYS A 74 24.92 3.88 -12.99
C LYS A 74 25.85 4.65 -12.05
N TRP A 75 25.76 4.40 -10.74
CA TRP A 75 26.50 5.16 -9.73
C TRP A 75 27.83 4.51 -9.34
N GLY A 76 28.04 3.22 -9.64
CA GLY A 76 29.26 2.48 -9.32
C GLY A 76 29.63 2.60 -7.84
N THR A 77 30.87 3.01 -7.56
CA THR A 77 31.39 3.21 -6.21
C THR A 77 30.66 4.30 -5.42
N ASN A 78 29.93 5.20 -6.09
CA ASN A 78 29.20 6.30 -5.45
C ASN A 78 27.76 5.90 -5.05
N PHE A 79 27.33 4.67 -5.31
CA PHE A 79 25.95 4.23 -5.04
C PHE A 79 25.56 4.40 -3.57
N GLU A 80 26.41 3.96 -2.64
CA GLU A 80 26.14 4.08 -1.20
C GLU A 80 26.07 5.54 -0.74
N SER A 81 26.95 6.40 -1.28
CA SER A 81 26.91 7.84 -1.00
C SER A 81 25.64 8.49 -1.54
N PHE A 82 25.24 8.16 -2.77
CA PHE A 82 24.01 8.66 -3.37
C PHE A 82 22.78 8.22 -2.58
N VAL A 83 22.69 6.95 -2.20
CA VAL A 83 21.54 6.42 -1.45
C VAL A 83 21.47 7.03 -0.05
N SER A 84 22.59 7.14 0.66
CA SER A 84 22.61 7.77 2.00
C SER A 84 22.26 9.25 1.97
N GLU A 85 22.58 9.97 0.88
CA GLU A 85 22.14 11.35 0.67
C GLU A 85 20.63 11.45 0.39
N LYS A 86 20.09 10.53 -0.44
CA LYS A 86 18.71 10.63 -0.94
C LYS A 86 17.68 9.91 -0.09
N ILE A 87 18.05 8.90 0.69
CA ILE A 87 17.11 8.03 1.40
C ILE A 87 17.31 8.17 2.90
N SER A 88 16.20 8.34 3.62
CA SER A 88 16.19 8.22 5.07
C SER A 88 15.10 7.24 5.50
N VAL A 89 15.51 6.12 6.08
CA VAL A 89 14.59 5.13 6.62
C VAL A 89 14.06 5.59 7.97
N VAL A 90 12.76 5.42 8.17
CA VAL A 90 12.09 5.79 9.41
C VAL A 90 11.33 4.58 9.94
N ALA A 91 11.65 4.17 11.16
CA ALA A 91 10.91 3.13 11.85
C ALA A 91 9.52 3.68 12.24
N GLY A 92 8.45 3.06 11.71
CA GLY A 92 7.09 3.46 12.02
C GLY A 92 6.04 2.56 11.37
N ASP A 93 4.78 2.76 11.74
CA ASP A 93 3.67 1.92 11.32
C ASP A 93 2.40 2.76 11.18
N THR A 94 1.79 2.67 9.99
CA THR A 94 0.59 3.44 9.64
C THR A 94 -0.60 3.10 10.52
N SER A 95 -0.63 1.92 11.14
CA SER A 95 -1.72 1.54 12.04
C SER A 95 -1.79 2.35 13.35
N TYR A 96 -0.76 3.13 13.67
CA TYR A 96 -0.76 4.03 14.82
C TYR A 96 -0.94 5.49 14.39
N GLU A 97 -1.51 6.28 15.30
CA GLU A 97 -1.50 7.74 15.19
C GLU A 97 -0.07 8.25 15.00
N ASN A 98 0.07 9.35 14.26
CA ASN A 98 1.38 9.94 13.95
C ASN A 98 2.38 8.94 13.34
N LEU A 99 1.87 7.86 12.74
CA LEU A 99 2.66 6.78 12.11
C LEU A 99 3.63 6.08 13.09
N GLY A 100 3.38 6.19 14.40
CA GLY A 100 4.28 5.67 15.44
C GLY A 100 5.59 6.44 15.60
N LEU A 101 5.67 7.67 15.07
CA LEU A 101 6.87 8.51 15.09
C LEU A 101 7.02 9.28 16.40
N THR A 102 8.26 9.58 16.75
CA THR A 102 8.57 10.46 17.88
C THR A 102 8.30 11.93 17.56
N ALA A 103 8.07 12.76 18.58
CA ALA A 103 7.85 14.20 18.40
C ALA A 103 9.01 14.90 17.68
N HIS A 104 10.25 14.45 17.91
CA HIS A 104 11.43 14.98 17.23
C HIS A 104 11.40 14.71 15.72
N GLN A 105 11.18 13.44 15.33
CA GLN A 105 11.09 13.05 13.92
C GLN A 105 9.96 13.77 13.20
N MET A 106 8.80 13.88 13.85
CA MET A 106 7.66 14.58 13.28
C MET A 106 7.95 16.05 12.99
N LYS A 107 8.65 16.75 13.88
CA LYS A 107 8.96 18.17 13.70
C LYS A 107 9.74 18.41 12.41
N GLU A 108 10.81 17.65 12.19
CA GLU A 108 11.63 17.76 10.97
C GLU A 108 10.80 17.42 9.72
N MET A 109 10.03 16.33 9.78
CA MET A 109 9.23 15.85 8.66
C MET A 109 8.10 16.81 8.28
N PHE A 110 7.41 17.40 9.25
CA PHE A 110 6.32 18.36 9.02
C PHE A 110 6.79 19.64 8.32
N GLU A 111 8.03 20.06 8.56
CA GLU A 111 8.59 21.26 7.94
C GLU A 111 9.03 21.02 6.49
N ASP A 112 9.32 19.78 6.10
CA ASP A 112 10.01 19.50 4.84
C ASP A 112 9.21 18.69 3.81
N ILE A 113 8.28 17.82 4.21
CA ILE A 113 7.58 16.94 3.27
C ILE A 113 6.67 17.73 2.32
N ASP A 114 6.90 17.55 1.02
CA ASP A 114 6.07 18.07 -0.07
C ASP A 114 5.02 17.06 -0.55
N ILE A 115 5.36 15.76 -0.55
CA ILE A 115 4.53 14.69 -1.13
C ILE A 115 4.47 13.51 -0.19
N VAL A 116 3.28 12.94 -0.01
CA VAL A 116 3.09 11.66 0.67
C VAL A 116 2.56 10.62 -0.31
N ILE A 117 3.18 9.45 -0.34
CA ILE A 117 2.76 8.32 -1.16
C ILE A 117 2.44 7.14 -0.24
N ASN A 118 1.15 6.89 -0.08
CA ASN A 118 0.62 5.85 0.77
C ASN A 118 0.41 4.54 0.01
N VAL A 119 1.36 3.60 0.14
CA VAL A 119 1.29 2.25 -0.45
C VAL A 119 1.09 1.17 0.61
N ALA A 120 1.21 1.52 1.90
CA ALA A 120 1.10 0.55 2.99
C ALA A 120 -0.28 -0.12 3.02
N ALA A 121 -0.29 -1.45 2.90
CA ALA A 121 -1.49 -2.26 3.01
C ALA A 121 -1.12 -3.70 3.42
N THR A 122 -2.05 -4.39 4.07
CA THR A 122 -2.07 -5.86 4.04
C THR A 122 -2.90 -6.32 2.85
N THR A 123 -2.32 -7.13 1.97
CA THR A 123 -2.96 -7.58 0.72
C THR A 123 -3.52 -9.00 0.82
N LYS A 124 -3.52 -9.61 2.01
CA LYS A 124 -4.10 -10.95 2.21
C LYS A 124 -5.62 -10.85 2.26
N PHE A 125 -6.30 -11.63 1.42
CA PHE A 125 -7.76 -11.61 1.31
C PHE A 125 -8.47 -12.10 2.58
N ASP A 126 -7.79 -12.93 3.37
CA ASP A 126 -8.27 -13.51 4.63
C ASP A 126 -7.42 -13.05 5.84
N GLU A 127 -6.88 -11.82 5.84
CA GLU A 127 -6.17 -11.31 7.03
C GLU A 127 -7.13 -11.19 8.24
N ARG A 128 -6.57 -11.26 9.44
CA ARG A 128 -7.33 -11.01 10.67
C ARG A 128 -7.98 -9.63 10.61
N TYR A 129 -9.26 -9.54 10.99
CA TYR A 129 -10.05 -8.36 10.73
C TYR A 129 -9.53 -7.09 11.41
N GLU A 130 -9.11 -7.19 12.67
CA GLU A 130 -8.52 -6.08 13.43
C GLU A 130 -7.21 -5.57 12.80
N VAL A 131 -6.42 -6.47 12.22
CA VAL A 131 -5.17 -6.10 11.54
C VAL A 131 -5.48 -5.42 10.21
N ALA A 132 -6.43 -5.96 9.45
CA ALA A 132 -6.86 -5.38 8.18
C ALA A 132 -7.49 -3.99 8.38
N LEU A 133 -8.35 -3.81 9.38
CA LEU A 133 -8.88 -2.51 9.77
C LEU A 133 -7.77 -1.53 10.17
N GLY A 134 -6.85 -1.96 11.03
CA GLY A 134 -5.75 -1.11 11.50
C GLY A 134 -4.87 -0.60 10.34
N VAL A 135 -4.51 -1.48 9.40
CA VAL A 135 -3.58 -1.13 8.32
C VAL A 135 -4.29 -0.49 7.11
N ASN A 136 -5.37 -1.11 6.61
CA ASN A 136 -5.99 -0.72 5.35
C ASN A 136 -7.08 0.34 5.51
N THR A 137 -7.67 0.48 6.70
CA THR A 137 -8.76 1.44 6.97
C THR A 137 -8.27 2.61 7.80
N LEU A 138 -7.80 2.36 9.03
CA LEU A 138 -7.30 3.41 9.92
C LEU A 138 -5.93 3.95 9.47
N GLY A 139 -5.09 3.11 8.87
CA GLY A 139 -3.80 3.52 8.35
C GLY A 139 -3.88 4.70 7.37
N PRO A 140 -4.71 4.64 6.31
CA PRO A 140 -4.95 5.78 5.45
C PRO A 140 -5.45 7.03 6.16
N LYS A 141 -6.31 6.91 7.18
CA LYS A 141 -6.73 8.04 8.02
C LYS A 141 -5.54 8.69 8.73
N HIS A 142 -4.69 7.90 9.39
CA HIS A 142 -3.51 8.42 10.08
C HIS A 142 -2.52 9.08 9.10
N VAL A 143 -2.35 8.51 7.91
CA VAL A 143 -1.50 9.10 6.87
C VAL A 143 -2.05 10.43 6.36
N VAL A 144 -3.37 10.55 6.15
CA VAL A 144 -4.01 11.81 5.77
C VAL A 144 -3.84 12.85 6.88
N GLN A 145 -4.04 12.47 8.14
CA GLN A 145 -3.85 13.37 9.28
C GLN A 145 -2.39 13.84 9.39
N PHE A 146 -1.43 12.94 9.22
CA PHE A 146 -0.01 13.27 9.18
C PHE A 146 0.32 14.23 8.03
N ALA A 147 -0.17 13.94 6.82
CA ALA A 147 0.08 14.78 5.64
C ALA A 147 -0.47 16.20 5.82
N LYS A 148 -1.63 16.36 6.45
CA LYS A 148 -2.23 17.67 6.74
C LYS A 148 -1.43 18.50 7.75
N SER A 149 -0.63 17.86 8.59
CA SER A 149 0.27 18.54 9.52
C SER A 149 1.56 19.03 8.85
N CYS A 150 1.85 18.60 7.62
CA CYS A 150 3.03 19.02 6.88
C CYS A 150 2.80 20.40 6.25
N ALA A 151 3.67 21.37 6.57
CA ALA A 151 3.50 22.78 6.20
C ALA A 151 3.59 23.03 4.69
N LYS A 152 4.33 22.20 3.95
CA LYS A 152 4.59 22.33 2.52
C LYS A 152 3.80 21.33 1.66
N ILE A 153 2.90 20.56 2.27
CA ILE A 153 2.24 19.45 1.58
C ILE A 153 1.54 19.93 0.31
N GLN A 154 1.86 19.28 -0.81
CA GLN A 154 1.31 19.60 -2.12
C GLN A 154 0.40 18.49 -2.61
N LEU A 155 0.71 17.24 -2.27
CA LEU A 155 0.01 16.07 -2.80
C LEU A 155 0.09 14.87 -1.85
N LEU A 156 -1.05 14.20 -1.67
CA LEU A 156 -1.11 12.86 -1.14
C LEU A 156 -1.61 11.88 -2.22
N ILE A 157 -0.81 10.86 -2.50
CA ILE A 157 -1.21 9.74 -3.36
C ILE A 157 -1.58 8.57 -2.45
N HIS A 158 -2.80 8.07 -2.54
CA HIS A 158 -3.23 6.85 -1.86
C HIS A 158 -3.40 5.71 -2.85
N VAL A 159 -2.62 4.64 -2.70
CA VAL A 159 -2.76 3.43 -3.51
C VAL A 159 -3.84 2.56 -2.89
N SER A 160 -4.97 2.48 -3.58
CA SER A 160 -6.09 1.59 -3.31
C SER A 160 -6.04 0.35 -4.21
N THR A 161 -7.17 -0.11 -4.75
CA THR A 161 -7.27 -1.21 -5.70
C THR A 161 -8.52 -1.09 -6.55
N ALA A 162 -8.46 -1.51 -7.82
CA ALA A 162 -9.62 -1.52 -8.71
C ALA A 162 -10.77 -2.36 -8.14
N TYR A 163 -10.43 -3.39 -7.37
CA TYR A 163 -11.41 -4.34 -6.82
C TYR A 163 -12.34 -3.76 -5.76
N VAL A 164 -12.15 -2.52 -5.28
CA VAL A 164 -13.07 -1.87 -4.33
C VAL A 164 -14.51 -1.80 -4.85
N CYS A 165 -14.71 -1.86 -6.18
CA CYS A 165 -16.04 -1.95 -6.81
C CYS A 165 -16.71 -3.32 -6.63
N GLY A 166 -16.02 -4.31 -6.05
CA GLY A 166 -16.50 -5.67 -5.84
C GLY A 166 -16.60 -6.45 -7.15
N GLU A 167 -17.72 -7.15 -7.32
CA GLU A 167 -17.99 -8.01 -8.47
C GLU A 167 -18.95 -7.34 -9.49
N LYS A 168 -19.08 -6.00 -9.42
CA LYS A 168 -19.90 -5.24 -10.35
C LYS A 168 -19.34 -5.39 -11.77
N GLY A 169 -20.21 -5.72 -12.72
CA GLY A 169 -19.88 -5.72 -14.15
C GLY A 169 -20.25 -4.40 -14.84
N GLY A 170 -19.79 -4.24 -16.08
CA GLY A 170 -20.10 -3.09 -16.92
C GLY A 170 -19.19 -1.88 -16.67
N LEU A 171 -19.64 -0.69 -17.10
CA LEU A 171 -18.89 0.55 -16.94
C LEU A 171 -18.97 1.03 -15.47
N ILE A 172 -17.82 1.09 -14.79
CA ILE A 172 -17.72 1.52 -13.40
C ILE A 172 -17.07 2.92 -13.38
N PRO A 173 -17.78 3.96 -12.92
CA PRO A 173 -17.21 5.31 -12.84
C PRO A 173 -16.14 5.40 -11.75
N GLU A 174 -15.15 6.28 -11.94
CA GLU A 174 -14.10 6.57 -10.96
C GLU A 174 -14.58 7.47 -9.81
N SER A 175 -15.82 7.27 -9.36
CA SER A 175 -16.40 8.04 -8.26
C SER A 175 -15.75 7.72 -6.92
N SER A 176 -15.73 8.71 -6.03
CA SER A 176 -15.31 8.54 -4.64
C SER A 176 -16.38 7.80 -3.84
N TYR A 177 -15.96 6.98 -2.86
CA TYR A 177 -16.87 6.33 -1.92
C TYR A 177 -17.34 7.31 -0.85
N ALA A 178 -18.65 7.37 -0.61
CA ALA A 178 -19.21 8.10 0.50
C ALA A 178 -19.07 7.30 1.82
N MET A 179 -19.05 8.01 2.94
CA MET A 179 -19.05 7.37 4.26
C MET A 179 -20.28 6.48 4.44
N GLY A 180 -20.05 5.21 4.78
CA GLY A 180 -21.09 4.22 4.99
C GLY A 180 -21.73 3.66 3.72
N GLU A 181 -21.19 3.99 2.54
CA GLU A 181 -21.61 3.38 1.27
C GLU A 181 -21.32 1.87 1.28
N THR A 182 -22.22 1.07 0.70
CA THR A 182 -22.09 -0.39 0.61
C THR A 182 -22.39 -0.86 -0.80
N LEU A 183 -21.85 -2.01 -1.22
CA LEU A 183 -22.03 -2.48 -2.59
C LEU A 183 -23.40 -3.12 -2.84
N ASN A 184 -24.03 -3.65 -1.81
CA ASN A 184 -25.30 -4.38 -1.87
C ASN A 184 -26.50 -3.59 -1.30
N GLY A 185 -26.32 -2.31 -0.95
CA GLY A 185 -27.39 -1.46 -0.43
C GLY A 185 -27.74 -1.68 1.05
N VAL A 186 -27.04 -2.58 1.76
CA VAL A 186 -27.19 -2.73 3.20
C VAL A 186 -26.79 -1.41 3.89
N THR A 187 -27.68 -0.85 4.70
CA THR A 187 -27.40 0.37 5.45
C THR A 187 -26.66 0.08 6.75
N GLY A 188 -26.02 1.10 7.32
CA GLY A 188 -25.43 1.00 8.67
C GLY A 188 -23.99 0.48 8.70
N LEU A 189 -23.24 0.65 7.60
CA LEU A 189 -21.79 0.55 7.68
C LEU A 189 -21.25 1.78 8.42
N ASP A 190 -20.78 1.56 9.65
CA ASP A 190 -20.10 2.57 10.45
C ASP A 190 -18.70 2.05 10.83
N ILE A 191 -17.67 2.76 10.38
CA ILE A 191 -16.27 2.30 10.51
C ILE A 191 -15.84 2.22 11.97
N GLU A 192 -16.31 3.14 12.82
CA GLU A 192 -15.99 3.11 14.25
C GLU A 192 -16.67 1.92 14.96
N SER A 193 -17.89 1.60 14.56
CA SER A 193 -18.60 0.41 15.05
C SER A 193 -17.92 -0.88 14.59
N GLU A 194 -17.43 -0.96 13.35
CA GLU A 194 -16.64 -2.10 12.85
C GLU A 194 -15.33 -2.28 13.64
N LYS A 195 -14.64 -1.17 13.95
CA LYS A 195 -13.45 -1.17 14.80
C LYS A 195 -13.76 -1.71 16.19
N LYS A 196 -14.79 -1.19 16.85
CA LYS A 196 -15.22 -1.65 18.18
C LYS A 196 -15.61 -3.12 18.18
N LEU A 197 -16.34 -3.58 17.14
CA LEU A 197 -16.71 -4.98 16.97
C LEU A 197 -15.47 -5.87 16.90
N ALA A 198 -14.47 -5.50 16.10
CA ALA A 198 -13.23 -6.27 15.96
C ALA A 198 -12.44 -6.32 17.28
N GLU A 199 -12.30 -5.19 17.97
CA GLU A 199 -11.60 -5.08 19.26
C GLU A 199 -12.29 -5.91 20.34
N GLN A 200 -13.60 -5.76 20.51
CA GLN A 200 -14.40 -6.50 21.49
C GLN A 200 -14.36 -8.00 21.21
N THR A 201 -14.47 -8.41 19.94
CA THR A 201 -14.39 -9.83 19.57
C THR A 201 -13.02 -10.41 19.93
N LEU A 202 -11.93 -9.70 19.62
CA LEU A 202 -10.58 -10.14 19.97
C LEU A 202 -10.39 -10.25 21.49
N CYS A 203 -10.83 -9.24 22.25
CA CYS A 203 -10.79 -9.25 23.72
C CYS A 203 -11.57 -10.44 24.30
N ASN A 204 -12.79 -10.68 23.82
CA ASN A 204 -13.63 -11.79 24.27
C ASN A 204 -13.01 -13.16 23.95
N LEU A 205 -12.37 -13.31 22.79
CA LEU A 205 -11.68 -14.54 22.41
C LEU A 205 -10.43 -14.79 23.27
N LYS A 206 -9.67 -13.74 23.58
CA LYS A 206 -8.50 -13.81 24.48
C LYS A 206 -8.90 -14.12 25.92
N ALA A 207 -10.01 -13.54 26.41
CA ALA A 207 -10.51 -13.79 27.76
C ALA A 207 -10.97 -15.24 27.99
N LYS A 208 -11.28 -15.98 26.92
CA LYS A 208 -11.63 -17.40 26.96
C LYS A 208 -10.41 -18.34 26.96
N ASP A 209 -9.19 -17.77 27.01
CA ASP A 209 -7.91 -18.51 26.97
C ASP A 209 -7.84 -19.52 25.81
N LEU A 210 -8.39 -19.14 24.66
CA LEU A 210 -8.37 -19.99 23.46
C LEU A 210 -6.97 -20.02 22.86
N PRO A 211 -6.56 -21.13 22.22
CA PRO A 211 -5.29 -21.20 21.51
C PRO A 211 -5.17 -20.08 20.46
N GLU A 212 -3.99 -19.46 20.33
CA GLU A 212 -3.74 -18.34 19.40
C GLU A 212 -4.18 -18.67 17.96
N LYS A 213 -3.96 -19.89 17.49
CA LYS A 213 -4.42 -20.34 16.15
C LYS A 213 -5.93 -20.22 15.97
N VAL A 214 -6.70 -20.55 17.02
CA VAL A 214 -8.16 -20.46 17.03
C VAL A 214 -8.60 -19.00 17.03
N ILE A 215 -7.97 -18.15 17.85
CA ILE A 215 -8.23 -16.71 17.88
C ILE A 215 -8.01 -16.11 16.49
N ARG A 216 -6.84 -16.39 15.88
CA ARG A 216 -6.50 -15.90 14.54
C ARG A 216 -7.56 -16.33 13.52
N GLN A 217 -7.96 -17.60 13.49
CA GLN A 217 -8.95 -18.09 12.55
C GLN A 217 -10.32 -17.43 12.73
N ASN A 218 -10.76 -17.22 13.97
CA ASN A 218 -12.01 -16.51 14.25
C ASN A 218 -11.97 -15.07 13.75
N MET A 219 -10.85 -14.36 13.96
CA MET A 219 -10.70 -12.98 13.47
C MET A 219 -10.65 -12.91 11.94
N LYS A 220 -10.08 -13.90 11.26
CA LYS A 220 -10.16 -14.02 9.79
C LYS A 220 -11.61 -14.21 9.33
N ASN A 221 -12.32 -15.14 9.96
CA ASN A 221 -13.71 -15.45 9.63
C ASN A 221 -14.61 -14.23 9.84
N LEU A 222 -14.40 -13.47 10.92
CA LEU A 222 -15.13 -12.23 11.18
C LEU A 222 -14.99 -11.25 10.02
N GLY A 223 -13.76 -10.97 9.57
CA GLY A 223 -13.52 -10.06 8.45
C GLY A 223 -14.21 -10.51 7.16
N CYS A 224 -14.13 -11.80 6.84
CA CYS A 224 -14.82 -12.37 5.68
C CYS A 224 -16.34 -12.26 5.79
N GLN A 225 -16.91 -12.45 6.99
CA GLN A 225 -18.35 -12.29 7.23
C GLN A 225 -18.78 -10.84 7.07
N ARG A 226 -18.03 -9.88 7.63
CA ARG A 226 -18.35 -8.44 7.51
C ARG A 226 -18.23 -7.95 6.07
N ALA A 227 -17.20 -8.36 5.34
CA ALA A 227 -17.06 -8.04 3.92
C ALA A 227 -18.27 -8.50 3.10
N LYS A 228 -18.66 -9.77 3.23
CA LYS A 228 -19.82 -10.33 2.53
C LYS A 228 -21.13 -9.66 2.93
N HIS A 229 -21.28 -9.33 4.21
CA HIS A 229 -22.48 -8.65 4.72
C HIS A 229 -22.73 -7.32 4.01
N TYR A 230 -21.68 -6.55 3.70
CA TYR A 230 -21.78 -5.27 3.01
C TYR A 230 -21.51 -5.34 1.49
N GLY A 231 -21.43 -6.55 0.94
CA GLY A 231 -21.37 -6.81 -0.51
C GLY A 231 -19.97 -6.85 -1.12
N TRP A 232 -18.91 -6.88 -0.30
CA TRP A 232 -17.54 -7.08 -0.79
C TRP A 232 -17.12 -8.55 -0.73
N PRO A 233 -16.30 -9.02 -1.69
CA PRO A 233 -15.97 -10.44 -1.81
C PRO A 233 -15.04 -10.94 -0.70
N ASN A 234 -14.22 -10.07 -0.10
CA ASN A 234 -13.24 -10.43 0.92
C ASN A 234 -12.81 -9.24 1.80
N THR A 235 -12.11 -9.54 2.89
CA THR A 235 -11.66 -8.57 3.90
C THR A 235 -10.73 -7.51 3.33
N TYR A 236 -9.83 -7.87 2.41
CA TYR A 236 -8.90 -6.93 1.81
C TYR A 236 -9.63 -5.82 1.07
N VAL A 237 -10.50 -6.21 0.13
CA VAL A 237 -11.24 -5.25 -0.68
C VAL A 237 -12.14 -4.37 0.19
N PHE A 238 -12.84 -4.97 1.15
CA PHE A 238 -13.71 -4.25 2.07
C PHE A 238 -12.96 -3.19 2.90
N THR A 239 -11.83 -3.57 3.49
CA THR A 239 -11.03 -2.65 4.31
C THR A 239 -10.34 -1.55 3.48
N LYS A 240 -10.00 -1.83 2.21
CA LYS A 240 -9.53 -0.81 1.26
C LYS A 240 -10.62 0.20 0.89
N ALA A 241 -11.85 -0.26 0.66
CA ALA A 241 -12.99 0.63 0.42
C ALA A 241 -13.24 1.55 1.62
N MET A 242 -13.26 1.01 2.84
CA MET A 242 -13.36 1.83 4.06
C MET A 242 -12.19 2.81 4.23
N GLY A 243 -10.97 2.41 3.81
CA GLY A 243 -9.81 3.31 3.75
C GLY A 243 -10.02 4.49 2.81
N GLU A 244 -10.59 4.27 1.62
CA GLU A 244 -10.94 5.34 0.68
C GLU A 244 -11.98 6.31 1.26
N MET A 245 -13.00 5.78 1.95
CA MET A 245 -14.02 6.61 2.62
C MET A 245 -13.38 7.56 3.65
N LEU A 246 -12.48 7.05 4.49
CA LEU A 246 -11.76 7.87 5.45
C LEU A 246 -10.81 8.86 4.78
N VAL A 247 -10.14 8.48 3.70
CA VAL A 247 -9.31 9.42 2.94
C VAL A 247 -10.16 10.57 2.39
N GLY A 248 -11.30 10.25 1.78
CA GLY A 248 -12.26 11.24 1.26
C GLY A 248 -12.81 12.16 2.35
N GLN A 249 -13.15 11.61 3.51
CA GLN A 249 -13.69 12.37 4.64
C GLN A 249 -12.65 13.31 5.29
N PHE A 250 -11.43 12.82 5.53
CA PHE A 250 -10.45 13.54 6.36
C PHE A 250 -9.51 14.46 5.58
N ARG A 251 -9.42 14.34 4.25
CA ARG A 251 -8.48 15.15 3.43
C ARG A 251 -8.67 16.66 3.58
N GLY A 252 -9.89 17.13 3.81
CA GLY A 252 -10.20 18.56 3.77
C GLY A 252 -9.77 19.16 2.42
N ASN A 253 -8.91 20.19 2.46
CA ASN A 253 -8.39 20.86 1.25
C ASN A 253 -7.10 20.23 0.70
N LEU A 254 -6.56 19.17 1.33
CA LEU A 254 -5.36 18.50 0.85
C LEU A 254 -5.64 17.88 -0.54
N PRO A 255 -4.83 18.19 -1.57
CA PRO A 255 -4.93 17.49 -2.85
C PRO A 255 -4.64 16.00 -2.69
N VAL A 256 -5.61 15.16 -3.06
CA VAL A 256 -5.51 13.70 -2.95
C VAL A 256 -5.78 13.04 -4.29
N VAL A 257 -4.91 12.12 -4.67
CA VAL A 257 -5.12 11.17 -5.77
C VAL A 257 -5.32 9.78 -5.18
N ILE A 258 -6.43 9.11 -5.51
CA ILE A 258 -6.65 7.71 -5.17
C ILE A 258 -6.34 6.89 -6.42
N MET A 259 -5.27 6.10 -6.39
CA MET A 259 -4.89 5.21 -7.47
C MET A 259 -5.46 3.81 -7.21
N ARG A 260 -6.22 3.25 -8.14
CA ARG A 260 -6.86 1.94 -7.99
C ARG A 260 -6.23 0.90 -8.94
N PRO A 261 -5.01 0.40 -8.67
CA PRO A 261 -4.40 -0.62 -9.52
C PRO A 261 -5.17 -1.95 -9.50
N THR A 262 -5.10 -2.67 -10.61
CA THR A 262 -5.50 -4.08 -10.74
C THR A 262 -4.37 -4.99 -10.24
N ILE A 263 -4.39 -6.28 -10.62
CA ILE A 263 -3.26 -7.18 -10.37
C ILE A 263 -2.00 -6.61 -11.04
N VAL A 264 -0.98 -6.33 -10.25
CA VAL A 264 0.33 -5.87 -10.72
C VAL A 264 1.24 -7.06 -10.89
N CYS A 265 1.87 -7.16 -12.07
CA CYS A 265 2.76 -8.26 -12.46
C CYS A 265 4.20 -7.77 -12.64
N SER A 266 5.04 -8.63 -13.24
CA SER A 266 6.42 -8.30 -13.61
C SER A 266 6.52 -7.06 -14.50
N THR A 267 7.69 -6.42 -14.43
CA THR A 267 8.03 -5.28 -15.28
C THR A 267 8.12 -5.68 -16.75
N LEU A 268 7.49 -4.89 -17.63
CA LEU A 268 7.53 -5.14 -19.07
C LEU A 268 8.83 -4.64 -19.72
N LYS A 269 9.31 -3.46 -19.32
CA LYS A 269 10.45 -2.78 -19.95
C LYS A 269 11.41 -2.18 -18.94
N GLU A 270 10.91 -1.37 -18.01
CA GLU A 270 11.74 -0.65 -17.04
C GLU A 270 11.60 -1.18 -15.61
N PRO A 271 12.67 -1.13 -14.78
CA PRO A 271 14.03 -0.72 -15.14
C PRO A 271 14.75 -1.73 -16.05
N PHE A 272 14.28 -2.98 -16.06
CA PHE A 272 14.66 -4.03 -17.00
C PHE A 272 13.50 -5.03 -17.10
N PRO A 273 13.30 -5.71 -18.24
CA PRO A 273 12.19 -6.62 -18.42
C PRO A 273 12.25 -7.83 -17.47
N GLY A 274 11.09 -8.26 -17.00
CA GLY A 274 10.92 -9.50 -16.25
C GLY A 274 11.22 -9.41 -14.76
N TRP A 275 11.56 -8.23 -14.22
CA TRP A 275 11.72 -8.11 -12.78
C TRP A 275 10.39 -8.34 -12.05
N VAL A 276 10.40 -9.25 -11.09
CA VAL A 276 9.30 -9.56 -10.18
C VAL A 276 9.87 -9.94 -8.82
N GLU A 277 9.18 -9.59 -7.74
CA GLU A 277 9.61 -9.93 -6.38
C GLU A 277 8.76 -11.06 -5.79
N GLY A 278 9.34 -12.25 -5.83
CA GLY A 278 8.65 -13.49 -5.51
C GLY A 278 7.68 -13.89 -6.63
N CYS A 279 7.03 -15.03 -6.45
CA CYS A 279 6.05 -15.54 -7.41
C CYS A 279 4.65 -15.33 -6.81
N ARG A 280 3.89 -14.34 -7.28
CA ARG A 280 2.61 -13.95 -6.67
C ARG A 280 1.46 -14.12 -7.65
N THR A 281 0.30 -14.53 -7.14
CA THR A 281 -0.98 -14.58 -7.87
C THR A 281 -0.82 -15.18 -9.27
N ILE A 282 -0.86 -14.36 -10.33
CA ILE A 282 -0.79 -14.79 -11.73
C ILE A 282 0.62 -15.22 -12.16
N ASP A 283 1.67 -14.68 -11.53
CA ASP A 283 3.05 -15.08 -11.80
C ASP A 283 3.25 -16.56 -11.47
N SER A 284 2.54 -17.07 -10.45
CA SER A 284 2.60 -18.50 -10.09
C SER A 284 2.02 -19.39 -11.17
N VAL A 285 0.93 -18.96 -11.81
CA VAL A 285 0.35 -19.63 -12.97
C VAL A 285 1.34 -19.60 -14.14
N ALA A 286 1.90 -18.43 -14.45
CA ALA A 286 2.86 -18.28 -15.54
C ALA A 286 4.13 -19.13 -15.35
N VAL A 287 4.71 -19.12 -14.14
CA VAL A 287 5.92 -19.90 -13.82
C VAL A 287 5.64 -21.40 -13.81
N THR A 288 4.53 -21.84 -13.23
CA THR A 288 4.19 -23.28 -13.19
C THR A 288 3.86 -23.82 -14.57
N TYR A 289 3.20 -23.02 -15.42
CA TYR A 289 2.99 -23.33 -16.83
C TYR A 289 4.32 -23.40 -17.60
N GLY A 290 5.17 -22.37 -17.47
CA GLY A 290 6.48 -22.33 -18.12
C GLY A 290 7.43 -23.46 -17.69
N LYS A 291 7.29 -23.97 -16.46
CA LYS A 291 8.01 -25.16 -15.95
C LYS A 291 7.40 -26.50 -16.39
N GLY A 292 6.25 -26.49 -17.08
CA GLY A 292 5.52 -27.70 -17.47
C GLY A 292 4.88 -28.45 -16.30
N SER A 293 4.80 -27.85 -15.11
CA SER A 293 4.12 -28.45 -13.95
C SER A 293 2.61 -28.21 -13.96
N LEU A 294 2.17 -27.15 -14.63
CA LEU A 294 0.77 -26.86 -14.89
C LEU A 294 0.49 -27.03 -16.38
N ASN A 295 -0.20 -28.11 -16.75
CA ASN A 295 -0.47 -28.44 -18.17
C ASN A 295 -1.71 -27.72 -18.72
N PHE A 296 -2.64 -27.31 -17.87
CA PHE A 296 -3.85 -26.59 -18.24
C PHE A 296 -4.34 -25.75 -17.05
N PHE A 297 -5.01 -24.64 -17.33
CA PHE A 297 -5.66 -23.78 -16.35
C PHE A 297 -7.15 -23.72 -16.64
N LEU A 298 -7.98 -24.15 -15.69
CA LEU A 298 -9.44 -24.07 -15.81
C LEU A 298 -9.86 -22.61 -15.61
N ALA A 299 -10.44 -22.02 -16.65
CA ALA A 299 -11.01 -20.69 -16.63
C ALA A 299 -12.43 -20.73 -17.21
N ASP A 300 -13.29 -19.86 -16.71
CA ASP A 300 -14.60 -19.65 -17.33
C ASP A 300 -14.41 -18.92 -18.66
N LYS A 301 -15.02 -19.43 -19.73
CA LYS A 301 -14.94 -18.86 -21.09
C LYS A 301 -15.57 -17.48 -21.19
N SER A 302 -16.47 -17.12 -20.27
CA SER A 302 -17.01 -15.75 -20.15
C SER A 302 -16.12 -14.79 -19.38
N SER A 303 -15.04 -15.25 -18.73
CA SER A 303 -14.13 -14.36 -18.00
C SER A 303 -13.35 -13.47 -18.96
N VAL A 304 -13.34 -12.17 -18.68
CA VAL A 304 -12.49 -11.20 -19.38
C VAL A 304 -11.20 -11.01 -18.59
N LEU A 305 -10.06 -11.13 -19.27
CA LEU A 305 -8.75 -10.81 -18.71
C LEU A 305 -8.20 -9.57 -19.42
N ASP A 306 -8.33 -8.41 -18.76
CA ASP A 306 -7.77 -7.17 -19.27
C ASP A 306 -6.30 -7.01 -18.86
N LEU A 307 -5.43 -6.94 -19.86
CA LEU A 307 -4.01 -6.63 -19.67
C LEU A 307 -3.78 -5.15 -19.95
N VAL A 308 -3.57 -4.39 -18.88
CA VAL A 308 -3.17 -2.99 -18.98
C VAL A 308 -1.65 -2.91 -18.87
N SER A 309 -0.99 -2.61 -19.98
CA SER A 309 0.44 -2.27 -19.98
C SER A 309 0.60 -0.75 -20.03
N HIS A 310 1.51 -0.23 -19.22
CA HIS A 310 1.97 1.15 -19.32
C HIS A 310 3.36 1.13 -19.97
N SER A 311 3.45 1.71 -21.17
CA SER A 311 4.66 1.82 -22.00
C SER A 311 5.48 3.08 -21.70
#